data_AF-A0AAD7FCE2-F1
#
_entry.id   AF-A0AAD7FCE2-F1
#
_cell.length_a   1.000
_cell.length_b   1.000
_cell.length_c   1.000
_cell.angle_alpha   90.00
_cell.angle_beta   90.00
_cell.angle_gamma   90.00
#
_symmetry.space_group_name_H-M   'P 1'
#
loop_
_entity.id
_entity.type
_entity.pdbx_description
1 polymer ?
#
loop_
_entity_poly.entity_id
_entity_poly.type
_entity_poly.pdbx_seq_one_letter_code
_entity_poly.pdbx_strand_id
1 'polypeptide(L)'
;MPALRATPSRLRANPPHLSVTIFELEDQAPDVGLKKRAQDDVDEGDKTKASDASPSPSKRPRSSAKSSTNAKSKTTHKKALAKPHPAPPQWRQVYDTIKEMRSKIVAPVDTMGCHMAQKGETDPKNKRFVTLVSLMLSPQTKDQVTDAAVGKLRTALGGSVSLDAVLTADRTVIEQAVNKVGMWATKAKHIKATAEKLRDEFDSDVPQTIEGLLSLPGVGPKIGFLVLQNAWNANVGIGVDVHVLRITRLLGWHKAKTPEDARISLESWLPKELHAEINPLLVGFGQTICPSNKPRCGECALGSGLCPSSTVKSRQPIPDW
;
A
#
# COMPACT_ATOMS: atom_id res chain seq x y z
N MET A 1 -43.75 -48.87 38.88
CA MET A 1 -44.29 -48.55 37.54
C MET A 1 -45.74 -48.11 37.72
N PRO A 2 -45.92 -46.83 38.05
CA PRO A 2 -46.66 -45.92 37.17
C PRO A 2 -46.08 -44.49 37.10
N ALA A 3 -46.64 -43.71 36.16
CA ALA A 3 -46.60 -42.28 35.84
C ALA A 3 -45.86 -41.27 36.77
N LEU A 4 -45.28 -40.22 36.16
CA LEU A 4 -45.47 -38.81 36.57
C LEU A 4 -44.93 -37.77 35.54
N ARG A 5 -45.88 -37.00 35.00
CA ARG A 5 -45.90 -35.55 34.66
C ARG A 5 -44.74 -34.88 33.89
N ALA A 6 -45.10 -34.33 32.72
CA ALA A 6 -44.46 -33.16 32.13
C ALA A 6 -45.46 -31.97 32.17
N THR A 7 -45.00 -30.81 32.65
CA THR A 7 -45.67 -29.50 32.52
C THR A 7 -44.82 -28.58 31.62
N PRO A 8 -45.42 -27.67 30.83
CA PRO A 8 -44.69 -26.79 29.93
C PRO A 8 -44.46 -25.39 30.53
N SER A 9 -43.34 -24.74 30.23
CA SER A 9 -43.10 -23.36 30.64
C SER A 9 -42.18 -22.57 29.69
N ARG A 10 -42.83 -21.60 29.02
CA ARG A 10 -42.41 -20.22 28.73
C ARG A 10 -41.34 -19.93 27.65
N LEU A 11 -41.88 -19.46 26.52
CA LEU A 11 -41.65 -18.14 25.91
C LEU A 11 -40.22 -17.57 25.97
N ARG A 12 -39.56 -17.55 24.80
CA ARG A 12 -38.34 -16.78 24.54
C ARG A 12 -38.67 -15.30 24.37
N ALA A 13 -38.00 -14.45 25.13
CA ALA A 13 -37.96 -13.00 24.96
C ALA A 13 -36.95 -12.61 23.86
N ASN A 14 -37.33 -11.64 23.03
CA ASN A 14 -36.46 -10.96 22.07
C ASN A 14 -35.47 -10.02 22.78
N PRO A 15 -34.20 -9.91 22.33
CA PRO A 15 -33.29 -8.87 22.80
C PRO A 15 -33.55 -7.51 22.11
N PRO A 16 -33.19 -6.39 22.77
CA PRO A 16 -33.66 -5.06 22.40
C PRO A 16 -32.89 -4.40 21.24
N HIS A 17 -33.65 -3.63 20.47
CA HIS A 17 -33.22 -2.67 19.45
C HIS A 17 -32.36 -1.57 20.09
N LEU A 18 -31.11 -1.42 19.66
CA LEU A 18 -30.29 -0.25 19.97
C LEU A 18 -30.48 0.77 18.84
N SER A 19 -31.17 1.85 19.18
CA SER A 19 -31.35 3.05 18.35
C SER A 19 -30.01 3.77 18.17
N VAL A 20 -29.57 3.91 16.93
CA VAL A 20 -28.40 4.72 16.54
C VAL A 20 -28.88 6.16 16.36
N THR A 21 -28.45 7.04 17.25
CA THR A 21 -28.62 8.50 17.10
C THR A 21 -27.68 8.97 16.00
N ILE A 22 -28.25 9.51 14.92
CA ILE A 22 -27.55 10.17 13.82
C ILE A 22 -26.98 11.49 14.36
N PHE A 23 -25.65 11.63 14.33
CA PHE A 23 -24.99 12.90 14.58
C PHE A 23 -24.78 13.57 13.21
N GLU A 24 -25.53 14.64 12.94
CA GLU A 24 -25.33 15.53 11.80
C GLU A 24 -23.93 16.16 11.91
N LEU A 25 -23.10 15.98 10.87
CA LEU A 25 -21.85 16.71 10.69
C LEU A 25 -22.11 17.81 9.67
N GLU A 26 -22.24 19.03 10.17
CA GLU A 26 -22.32 20.25 9.39
C GLU A 26 -21.04 20.48 8.56
N ASP A 27 -21.28 20.95 7.34
CA ASP A 27 -20.33 21.22 6.28
C ASP A 27 -19.68 22.61 6.53
N GLN A 28 -18.37 22.66 6.77
CA GLN A 28 -17.61 23.91 6.75
C GLN A 28 -16.36 23.75 5.88
N ALA A 29 -16.47 24.23 4.64
CA ALA A 29 -15.36 24.45 3.73
C ALA A 29 -14.59 25.72 4.13
N PRO A 30 -13.25 25.71 4.13
CA PRO A 30 -12.48 26.94 4.24
C PRO A 30 -12.38 27.67 2.89
N ASP A 31 -12.78 28.94 2.94
CA ASP A 31 -12.62 30.02 1.97
C ASP A 31 -11.15 30.15 1.49
N VAL A 32 -10.93 30.05 0.18
CA VAL A 32 -9.63 30.30 -0.46
C VAL A 32 -9.76 31.55 -1.32
N GLY A 33 -9.38 32.68 -0.74
CA GLY A 33 -9.37 33.99 -1.40
C GLY A 33 -8.44 34.00 -2.63
N LEU A 34 -9.05 34.21 -3.80
CA LEU A 34 -8.37 34.57 -5.04
C LEU A 34 -7.76 35.98 -4.90
N LYS A 35 -6.43 36.08 -4.96
CA LYS A 35 -5.76 37.36 -5.30
C LYS A 35 -5.50 37.40 -6.80
N LYS A 36 -6.32 38.19 -7.50
CA LYS A 36 -6.04 38.76 -8.83
C LYS A 36 -4.71 39.53 -8.76
N ARG A 37 -3.81 39.31 -9.72
CA ARG A 37 -2.75 40.26 -10.06
C ARG A 37 -2.99 40.74 -11.49
N ALA A 38 -2.94 42.04 -11.63
CA ALA A 38 -3.36 42.81 -12.79
C ALA A 38 -2.40 42.69 -13.98
N GLN A 39 -3.02 42.90 -15.13
CA GLN A 39 -2.51 43.40 -16.41
C GLN A 39 -1.38 44.42 -16.28
N ASP A 40 -0.41 44.34 -17.20
CA ASP A 40 0.21 45.53 -17.81
C ASP A 40 0.30 45.26 -19.33
N ASP A 41 -0.32 46.15 -20.10
CA ASP A 41 -0.31 46.26 -21.56
C ASP A 41 1.00 46.89 -22.05
N VAL A 42 1.51 46.55 -23.25
CA VAL A 42 1.68 47.47 -24.42
C VAL A 42 2.30 46.77 -25.66
N ASP A 43 1.56 46.88 -26.77
CA ASP A 43 1.92 47.46 -28.11
C ASP A 43 2.82 46.71 -29.15
N GLU A 44 2.13 46.10 -30.12
CA GLU A 44 2.10 46.28 -31.59
C GLU A 44 3.31 46.76 -32.48
N GLY A 45 3.52 46.02 -33.61
CA GLY A 45 4.06 46.47 -34.92
C GLY A 45 5.59 46.48 -35.14
N ASP A 46 6.21 46.27 -36.31
CA ASP A 46 5.83 45.87 -37.68
C ASP A 46 7.14 45.48 -38.46
N LYS A 47 6.94 44.66 -39.50
CA LYS A 47 7.71 44.24 -40.71
C LYS A 47 9.13 44.74 -41.13
N THR A 48 9.87 43.75 -41.69
CA THR A 48 10.73 43.73 -42.94
C THR A 48 12.03 44.57 -42.98
N LYS A 49 13.17 44.25 -43.64
CA LYS A 49 13.56 43.53 -44.89
C LYS A 49 15.10 43.29 -44.82
N ALA A 50 15.64 42.08 -45.10
CA ALA A 50 16.41 41.66 -46.29
C ALA A 50 17.72 42.40 -46.68
N SER A 51 18.85 41.65 -46.76
CA SER A 51 19.87 41.54 -47.85
C SER A 51 21.31 41.28 -47.32
N ASP A 52 21.80 40.05 -47.53
CA ASP A 52 22.89 39.62 -48.46
C ASP A 52 24.35 40.01 -48.11
N ALA A 53 25.17 38.99 -47.80
CA ALA A 53 26.40 38.63 -48.54
C ALA A 53 27.26 37.60 -47.76
N SER A 54 27.54 36.45 -48.36
CA SER A 54 28.63 35.52 -47.99
C SER A 54 29.86 35.76 -48.90
N PRO A 55 31.09 35.32 -48.55
CA PRO A 55 31.47 33.92 -48.78
C PRO A 55 32.31 33.25 -47.66
N SER A 56 32.27 31.91 -47.69
CA SER A 56 32.89 30.91 -46.81
C SER A 56 34.44 30.80 -47.02
N PRO A 57 35.23 30.06 -46.19
CA PRO A 57 35.16 28.59 -46.22
C PRO A 57 35.48 27.79 -44.93
N SER A 58 34.78 26.66 -44.82
CA SER A 58 35.28 25.34 -44.38
C SER A 58 35.48 25.02 -42.88
N LYS A 59 34.65 24.09 -42.37
CA LYS A 59 35.09 22.79 -41.78
C LYS A 59 33.91 21.87 -41.42
N ARG A 60 33.84 20.75 -42.16
CA ARG A 60 33.32 19.38 -41.93
C ARG A 60 32.12 19.09 -40.99
N PRO A 61 31.22 18.14 -41.37
CA PRO A 61 29.95 17.91 -40.70
C PRO A 61 30.07 16.90 -39.54
N ARG A 62 29.36 17.16 -38.42
CA ARG A 62 29.04 16.16 -37.41
C ARG A 62 27.78 15.41 -37.85
N SER A 63 27.93 14.14 -38.20
CA SER A 63 26.81 13.24 -38.51
C SER A 63 26.62 12.16 -37.43
N SER A 64 25.34 11.80 -37.26
CA SER A 64 24.78 10.70 -36.46
C SER A 64 24.68 10.90 -34.94
N ALA A 65 23.60 11.58 -34.55
CA ALA A 65 22.97 11.40 -33.25
C ALA A 65 22.56 9.93 -33.10
N LYS A 66 23.24 9.20 -32.20
CA LYS A 66 22.78 7.89 -31.74
C LYS A 66 21.51 8.09 -30.91
N SER A 67 20.42 7.51 -31.41
CA SER A 67 19.18 7.28 -30.69
C SER A 67 19.48 6.65 -29.33
N SER A 68 19.34 7.45 -28.26
CA SER A 68 19.37 6.95 -26.90
C SER A 68 18.01 6.34 -26.59
N THR A 69 17.85 5.06 -26.92
CA THR A 69 16.75 4.26 -26.39
C THR A 69 16.89 4.24 -24.87
N ASN A 70 16.04 5.01 -24.22
CA ASN A 70 15.92 5.06 -22.77
C ASN A 70 15.33 3.70 -22.31
N ALA A 71 16.21 2.73 -22.08
CA ALA A 71 15.84 1.43 -21.54
C ALA A 71 15.31 1.65 -20.11
N LYS A 72 13.99 1.63 -19.97
CA LYS A 72 13.32 1.63 -18.66
C LYS A 72 13.93 0.52 -17.80
N SER A 73 14.53 0.92 -16.69
CA SER A 73 15.06 0.01 -15.67
C SER A 73 13.98 -1.01 -15.30
N LYS A 74 14.19 -2.29 -15.65
CA LYS A 74 13.31 -3.38 -15.24
C LYS A 74 13.43 -3.51 -13.71
N THR A 75 12.33 -3.29 -12.99
CA THR A 75 12.26 -3.50 -11.54
C THR A 75 12.39 -4.99 -11.24
N THR A 76 13.62 -5.46 -11.01
CA THR A 76 13.88 -6.85 -10.60
C THR A 76 13.89 -6.94 -9.08
N HIS A 77 13.16 -7.89 -8.49
CA HIS A 77 13.34 -8.24 -7.08
C HIS A 77 14.70 -8.91 -6.88
N LYS A 78 15.33 -8.71 -5.72
CA LYS A 78 16.63 -9.30 -5.42
C LYS A 78 16.44 -10.74 -4.95
N LYS A 79 17.40 -11.61 -5.26
CA LYS A 79 17.37 -13.01 -4.81
C LYS A 79 17.79 -13.12 -3.33
N ALA A 80 17.45 -14.26 -2.72
CA ALA A 80 17.86 -14.60 -1.35
C ALA A 80 19.40 -14.61 -1.22
N LEU A 81 19.88 -14.40 0.02
CA LEU A 81 21.32 -14.46 0.32
C LEU A 81 21.85 -15.88 0.23
N ALA A 82 23.10 -16.02 -0.23
CA ALA A 82 23.81 -17.30 -0.19
C ALA A 82 24.14 -17.74 1.24
N LYS A 83 24.37 -16.79 2.15
CA LYS A 83 24.57 -17.02 3.58
C LYS A 83 23.52 -16.26 4.38
N PRO A 84 22.67 -16.95 5.15
CA PRO A 84 21.72 -16.31 6.04
C PRO A 84 22.38 -15.36 7.05
N HIS A 85 21.70 -14.27 7.39
CA HIS A 85 22.11 -13.49 8.56
C HIS A 85 21.75 -14.23 9.85
N PRO A 86 22.51 -14.04 10.95
CA PRO A 86 22.08 -14.55 12.24
C PRO A 86 20.76 -13.89 12.67
N ALA A 87 19.89 -14.66 13.30
CA ALA A 87 18.67 -14.12 13.87
C ALA A 87 19.01 -13.11 14.98
N PRO A 88 18.36 -11.94 15.04
CA PRO A 88 18.61 -10.95 16.10
C PRO A 88 18.33 -11.54 17.50
N PRO A 89 19.07 -11.15 18.54
CA PRO A 89 18.78 -11.57 19.91
C PRO A 89 17.33 -11.25 20.29
N GLN A 90 16.67 -12.16 21.01
CA GLN A 90 15.31 -11.97 21.54
C GLN A 90 14.23 -11.62 20.49
N TRP A 91 14.51 -11.79 19.18
CA TRP A 91 13.56 -11.41 18.11
C TRP A 91 12.17 -12.02 18.31
N ARG A 92 12.12 -13.28 18.78
CA ARG A 92 10.87 -14.01 19.02
C ARG A 92 10.09 -13.41 20.18
N GLN A 93 10.75 -13.09 21.29
CA GLN A 93 10.12 -12.42 22.42
C GLN A 93 9.57 -11.04 22.01
N VAL A 94 10.33 -10.27 21.21
CA VAL A 94 9.88 -8.99 20.67
C VAL A 94 8.64 -9.19 19.77
N TYR A 95 8.70 -10.15 18.84
CA TYR A 95 7.60 -10.48 17.93
C TYR A 95 6.34 -10.86 18.69
N ASP A 96 6.45 -11.79 19.63
CA ASP A 96 5.34 -12.31 20.43
C ASP A 96 4.73 -11.20 21.31
N THR A 97 5.57 -10.32 21.86
CA THR A 97 5.10 -9.15 22.63
C THR A 97 4.32 -8.16 21.75
N ILE A 98 4.77 -7.91 20.52
CA ILE A 98 4.01 -7.09 19.55
C ILE A 98 2.68 -7.76 19.22
N LYS A 99 2.70 -9.07 18.98
CA LYS A 99 1.49 -9.86 18.68
C LYS A 99 0.49 -9.81 19.82
N GLU A 100 0.94 -9.93 21.07
CA GLU A 100 0.08 -9.82 22.24
C GLU A 100 -0.55 -8.42 22.36
N MET A 101 0.24 -7.34 22.20
CA MET A 101 -0.31 -5.99 22.19
C MET A 101 -1.34 -5.78 21.07
N ARG A 102 -1.06 -6.31 19.88
CA ARG A 102 -1.94 -6.21 18.71
C ARG A 102 -3.23 -7.01 18.86
N SER A 103 -3.23 -8.10 19.63
CA SER A 103 -4.46 -8.84 19.94
C SER A 103 -5.51 -8.02 20.70
N LYS A 104 -5.09 -6.92 21.36
CA LYS A 104 -5.93 -6.08 22.22
C LYS A 104 -6.40 -4.79 21.54
N ILE A 105 -5.87 -4.47 20.36
CA ILE A 105 -6.11 -3.18 19.69
C ILE A 105 -6.48 -3.43 18.23
N VAL A 106 -7.59 -2.88 17.77
CA VAL A 106 -7.94 -2.89 16.34
C VAL A 106 -7.28 -1.69 15.66
N ALA A 107 -6.59 -1.93 14.55
CA ALA A 107 -5.97 -0.92 13.71
C ALA A 107 -6.69 -0.81 12.36
N PRO A 108 -6.52 0.31 11.63
CA PRO A 108 -7.05 0.46 10.28
C PRO A 108 -6.72 -0.70 9.35
N VAL A 109 -5.49 -1.22 9.38
CA VAL A 109 -5.09 -2.34 8.52
C VAL A 109 -5.95 -3.59 8.74
N ASP A 110 -6.52 -3.81 9.93
CA ASP A 110 -7.30 -5.02 10.22
C ASP A 110 -8.69 -5.00 9.57
N THR A 111 -9.26 -3.81 9.43
CA THR A 111 -10.65 -3.60 8.97
C THR A 111 -10.73 -3.03 7.55
N MET A 112 -9.67 -2.36 7.12
CA MET A 112 -9.58 -1.60 5.87
C MET A 112 -8.32 -1.93 5.07
N GLY A 113 -7.62 -3.01 5.44
CA GLY A 113 -6.46 -3.52 4.71
C GLY A 113 -6.85 -4.15 3.36
N CYS A 114 -5.84 -4.38 2.51
CA CYS A 114 -6.08 -4.90 1.16
C CYS A 114 -6.77 -6.28 1.10
N HIS A 115 -6.68 -7.09 2.16
CA HIS A 115 -7.37 -8.38 2.26
C HIS A 115 -8.90 -8.22 2.35
N MET A 116 -9.38 -7.05 2.77
CA MET A 116 -10.80 -6.71 2.85
C MET A 116 -11.37 -6.22 1.51
N ALA A 117 -10.52 -5.76 0.59
CA ALA A 117 -10.96 -5.14 -0.67
C ALA A 117 -11.81 -6.07 -1.54
N GLN A 118 -11.59 -7.38 -1.47
CA GLN A 118 -12.33 -8.41 -2.20
C GLN A 118 -13.73 -8.71 -1.62
N LYS A 119 -14.09 -8.14 -0.46
CA LYS A 119 -15.40 -8.37 0.17
C LYS A 119 -16.51 -7.83 -0.74
N GLY A 120 -17.48 -8.69 -1.03
CA GLY A 120 -18.61 -8.38 -1.91
C GLY A 120 -18.44 -8.87 -3.35
N GLU A 121 -17.22 -9.17 -3.79
CA GLU A 121 -17.00 -9.81 -5.09
C GLU A 121 -17.32 -11.31 -5.01
N THR A 122 -17.95 -11.86 -6.05
CA THR A 122 -18.29 -13.30 -6.13
C THR A 122 -17.30 -14.05 -7.01
N ASP A 123 -16.96 -13.50 -8.17
CA ASP A 123 -16.01 -14.07 -9.11
C ASP A 123 -14.56 -14.06 -8.56
N PRO A 124 -13.86 -15.22 -8.54
CA PRO A 124 -12.46 -15.29 -8.15
C PRO A 124 -11.51 -14.35 -8.92
N LYS A 125 -11.70 -14.14 -10.23
CA LYS A 125 -10.83 -13.22 -11.01
C LYS A 125 -11.01 -11.78 -10.51
N ASN A 126 -12.26 -11.35 -10.31
CA ASN A 126 -12.58 -10.03 -9.74
C ASN A 126 -12.06 -9.84 -8.32
N LYS A 127 -12.15 -10.87 -7.45
CA LYS A 127 -11.57 -10.82 -6.09
C LYS A 127 -10.08 -10.48 -6.13
N ARG A 128 -9.32 -11.18 -6.99
CA ARG A 128 -7.88 -10.94 -7.14
C ARG A 128 -7.58 -9.58 -7.73
N PHE A 129 -8.34 -9.20 -8.76
CA PHE A 129 -8.16 -7.93 -9.44
C PHE A 129 -8.41 -6.75 -8.50
N VAL A 130 -9.48 -6.76 -7.69
CA VAL A 130 -9.74 -5.67 -6.74
C VAL A 130 -8.70 -5.63 -5.61
N THR A 131 -8.18 -6.77 -5.16
CA THR A 131 -7.05 -6.82 -4.22
C THR A 131 -5.79 -6.18 -4.83
N LEU A 132 -5.49 -6.45 -6.10
CA LEU A 132 -4.40 -5.80 -6.84
C LEU A 132 -4.62 -4.29 -6.94
N VAL A 133 -5.82 -3.85 -7.35
CA VAL A 133 -6.16 -2.42 -7.47
C VAL A 133 -6.03 -1.70 -6.11
N SER A 134 -6.53 -2.30 -5.03
CA SER A 134 -6.34 -1.78 -3.66
C SER A 134 -4.86 -1.61 -3.32
N LEU A 135 -4.03 -2.62 -3.61
CA LEU A 135 -2.59 -2.54 -3.38
C LEU A 135 -1.87 -1.52 -4.26
N MET A 136 -2.33 -1.28 -5.50
CA MET A 136 -1.81 -0.22 -6.38
C MET A 136 -2.16 1.19 -5.87
N LEU A 137 -3.28 1.33 -5.16
CA LEU A 137 -3.69 2.58 -4.54
C LEU A 137 -2.97 2.85 -3.20
N SER A 138 -2.58 1.79 -2.48
CA SER A 138 -1.98 1.86 -1.14
C SER A 138 -0.67 2.66 -0.96
N PRO A 139 0.27 2.75 -1.94
CA PRO A 139 1.55 3.39 -1.68
C PRO A 139 1.36 4.87 -1.35
N GLN A 140 1.95 5.31 -0.22
CA GLN A 140 1.83 6.69 0.27
C GLN A 140 0.37 7.12 0.49
N THR A 141 -0.51 6.20 0.90
CA THR A 141 -1.91 6.48 1.18
C THR A 141 -2.34 5.67 2.41
N LYS A 142 -3.10 6.28 3.32
CA LYS A 142 -3.60 5.59 4.52
C LYS A 142 -4.62 4.52 4.12
N ASP A 143 -4.73 3.45 4.90
CA ASP A 143 -5.67 2.35 4.61
C ASP A 143 -7.11 2.86 4.50
N GLN A 144 -7.55 3.75 5.39
CA GLN A 144 -8.91 4.31 5.34
C GLN A 144 -9.20 5.09 4.05
N VAL A 145 -8.20 5.79 3.52
CA VAL A 145 -8.34 6.55 2.27
C VAL A 145 -8.34 5.59 1.07
N THR A 146 -7.53 4.53 1.14
CA THR A 146 -7.47 3.50 0.11
C THR A 146 -8.78 2.72 0.05
N ASP A 147 -9.30 2.27 1.19
CA ASP A 147 -10.57 1.55 1.30
C ASP A 147 -11.75 2.40 0.79
N ALA A 148 -11.85 3.65 1.22
CA ALA A 148 -12.87 4.58 0.72
C ALA A 148 -12.77 4.81 -0.80
N ALA A 149 -11.54 4.89 -1.36
CA ALA A 149 -11.34 5.03 -2.79
C ALA A 149 -11.75 3.77 -3.57
N VAL A 150 -11.44 2.57 -3.05
CA VAL A 150 -11.89 1.30 -3.64
C VAL A 150 -13.42 1.20 -3.60
N GLY A 151 -14.06 1.60 -2.49
CA GLY A 151 -15.51 1.66 -2.36
C GLY A 151 -16.16 2.59 -3.38
N LYS A 152 -15.63 3.82 -3.53
CA LYS A 152 -16.09 4.77 -4.55
C LYS A 152 -15.90 4.25 -5.97
N LEU A 153 -14.75 3.63 -6.25
CA LEU A 153 -14.46 3.03 -7.54
C LEU A 153 -15.46 1.92 -7.85
N ARG A 154 -15.74 1.04 -6.89
CA ARG A 154 -16.75 -0.01 -7.03
C ARG A 154 -18.11 0.55 -7.41
N THR A 155 -18.58 1.58 -6.70
CA THR A 155 -19.86 2.23 -7.03
C THR A 155 -19.84 2.85 -8.43
N ALA A 156 -18.76 3.55 -8.79
CA ALA A 156 -18.60 4.17 -10.10
C ALA A 156 -18.55 3.16 -11.26
N LEU A 157 -18.14 1.91 -10.98
CA LEU A 157 -18.06 0.80 -11.92
C LEU A 157 -19.29 -0.12 -11.91
N GLY A 158 -20.39 0.30 -11.28
CA GLY A 158 -21.64 -0.46 -11.31
C GLY A 158 -21.70 -1.62 -10.31
N GLY A 159 -20.90 -1.56 -9.23
CA GLY A 159 -21.00 -2.48 -8.09
C GLY A 159 -19.91 -3.54 -8.01
N SER A 160 -19.05 -3.66 -9.01
CA SER A 160 -17.89 -4.56 -9.00
C SER A 160 -16.65 -3.85 -9.56
N VAL A 161 -15.50 -4.06 -8.94
CA VAL A 161 -14.21 -3.65 -9.54
C VAL A 161 -13.69 -4.83 -10.35
N SER A 162 -14.30 -5.06 -11.51
CA SER A 162 -13.88 -6.10 -12.46
C SER A 162 -12.94 -5.55 -13.53
N LEU A 163 -12.20 -6.45 -14.18
CA LEU A 163 -11.29 -6.09 -15.27
C LEU A 163 -12.07 -5.44 -16.42
N ASP A 164 -13.20 -6.02 -16.83
CA ASP A 164 -14.04 -5.49 -17.91
C ASP A 164 -14.61 -4.11 -17.57
N ALA A 165 -15.09 -3.91 -16.34
CA ALA A 165 -15.63 -2.62 -15.92
C ALA A 165 -14.55 -1.52 -15.96
N VAL A 166 -13.32 -1.84 -15.54
CA VAL A 166 -12.18 -0.90 -15.62
C VAL A 166 -11.78 -0.60 -17.08
N LEU A 167 -11.82 -1.60 -17.96
CA LEU A 167 -11.50 -1.41 -19.38
C LEU A 167 -12.53 -0.50 -20.07
N THR A 168 -13.82 -0.74 -19.83
CA THR A 168 -14.93 0.02 -20.42
C THR A 168 -15.02 1.43 -19.86
N ALA A 169 -14.73 1.64 -18.57
CA ALA A 169 -14.87 2.94 -17.94
C ALA A 169 -13.87 3.97 -18.50
N ASP A 170 -14.34 5.20 -18.70
CA ASP A 170 -13.45 6.33 -19.02
C ASP A 170 -12.43 6.56 -17.89
N ARG A 171 -11.20 6.95 -18.26
CA ARG A 171 -10.14 7.19 -17.27
C ARG A 171 -10.54 8.25 -16.24
N THR A 172 -11.32 9.24 -16.66
CA THR A 172 -11.82 10.33 -15.81
C THR A 172 -12.72 9.81 -14.68
N VAL A 173 -13.51 8.76 -14.93
CA VAL A 173 -14.35 8.11 -13.90
C VAL A 173 -13.46 7.48 -12.81
N ILE A 174 -12.41 6.75 -13.22
CA ILE A 174 -11.45 6.14 -12.29
C ILE A 174 -10.72 7.23 -11.50
N GLU A 175 -10.25 8.28 -12.18
CA GLU A 175 -9.57 9.42 -11.56
C GLU A 175 -10.43 10.10 -10.50
N GLN A 176 -11.70 10.38 -10.81
CA GLN A 176 -12.64 11.01 -9.88
C GLN A 176 -12.89 10.13 -8.64
N ALA A 177 -13.03 8.81 -8.82
CA ALA A 177 -13.25 7.90 -7.72
C ALA A 177 -12.05 7.84 -6.75
N VAL A 178 -10.83 7.96 -7.27
CA VAL A 178 -9.59 7.81 -6.49
C VAL A 178 -8.87 9.13 -6.20
N ASN A 179 -9.48 10.29 -6.47
CA ASN A 179 -8.83 11.61 -6.39
C ASN A 179 -8.29 12.03 -5.01
N LYS A 180 -8.69 11.34 -3.93
CA LYS A 180 -8.16 11.55 -2.57
C LYS A 180 -6.89 10.74 -2.28
N VAL A 181 -6.55 9.79 -3.15
CA VAL A 181 -5.33 9.00 -3.07
C VAL A 181 -4.15 9.84 -3.56
N GLY A 182 -3.00 9.75 -2.89
CA GLY A 182 -1.79 10.44 -3.35
C GLY A 182 -1.35 9.93 -4.73
N MET A 183 -0.95 10.82 -5.64
CA MET A 183 -0.57 10.48 -7.02
C MET A 183 -1.68 9.78 -7.82
N TRP A 184 -2.95 10.11 -7.54
CA TRP A 184 -4.13 9.47 -8.11
C TRP A 184 -4.12 9.40 -9.65
N ALA A 185 -3.68 10.46 -10.35
CA ALA A 185 -3.69 10.49 -11.82
C ALA A 185 -2.78 9.40 -12.42
N THR A 186 -1.56 9.28 -11.88
CA THR A 186 -0.61 8.23 -12.27
C THR A 186 -1.14 6.84 -11.91
N LYS A 187 -1.75 6.70 -10.72
CA LYS A 187 -2.32 5.42 -10.28
C LYS A 187 -3.51 5.00 -11.14
N ALA A 188 -4.42 5.90 -11.50
CA ALA A 188 -5.54 5.63 -12.40
C ALA A 188 -5.05 5.19 -13.79
N LYS A 189 -4.02 5.88 -14.33
CA LYS A 189 -3.34 5.46 -15.56
C LYS A 189 -2.76 4.04 -15.44
N HIS A 190 -2.08 3.73 -14.34
CA HIS A 190 -1.52 2.40 -14.13
C HIS A 190 -2.58 1.32 -13.96
N ILE A 191 -3.70 1.59 -13.29
CA ILE A 191 -4.82 0.65 -13.15
C ILE A 191 -5.37 0.28 -14.53
N LYS A 192 -5.64 1.28 -15.38
CA LYS A 192 -6.15 1.02 -16.74
C LYS A 192 -5.15 0.26 -17.62
N ALA A 193 -3.88 0.69 -17.61
CA ALA A 193 -2.82 -0.01 -18.33
C ALA A 193 -2.55 -1.44 -17.80
N THR A 194 -2.79 -1.68 -16.51
CA THR A 194 -2.73 -3.02 -15.92
C THR A 194 -3.87 -3.87 -16.45
N ALA A 195 -5.11 -3.38 -16.42
CA ALA A 195 -6.26 -4.11 -16.96
C ALA A 195 -6.07 -4.49 -18.44
N GLU A 196 -5.54 -3.56 -19.27
CA GLU A 196 -5.19 -3.82 -20.67
C GLU A 196 -4.15 -4.94 -20.79
N LYS A 197 -3.06 -4.86 -20.02
CA LYS A 197 -2.00 -5.88 -20.03
C LYS A 197 -2.50 -7.26 -19.54
N LEU A 198 -3.39 -7.29 -18.54
CA LEU A 198 -3.97 -8.53 -18.03
C LEU A 198 -4.84 -9.21 -19.10
N ARG A 199 -5.67 -8.44 -19.81
CA ARG A 199 -6.47 -8.94 -20.94
C ARG A 199 -5.57 -9.52 -22.04
N ASP A 200 -4.50 -8.80 -22.40
CA ASP A 200 -3.69 -9.12 -23.57
C ASP A 200 -2.68 -10.25 -23.32
N GLU A 201 -2.14 -10.36 -22.11
CA GLU A 201 -0.99 -11.24 -21.80
C GLU A 201 -1.24 -12.28 -20.71
N PHE A 202 -2.34 -12.19 -19.93
CA PHE A 202 -2.55 -13.01 -18.73
C PHE A 202 -3.95 -13.62 -18.60
N ASP A 203 -4.62 -13.90 -19.72
CA ASP A 203 -5.97 -14.50 -19.74
C ASP A 203 -6.97 -13.73 -18.84
N SER A 204 -6.86 -12.40 -18.82
CA SER A 204 -7.68 -11.52 -17.98
C SER A 204 -7.64 -11.85 -16.48
N ASP A 205 -6.55 -12.43 -15.97
CA ASP A 205 -6.37 -12.75 -14.55
C ASP A 205 -5.05 -12.19 -14.00
N VAL A 206 -5.00 -11.97 -12.70
CA VAL A 206 -3.81 -11.47 -12.01
C VAL A 206 -2.71 -12.53 -12.03
N PRO A 207 -1.45 -12.22 -12.42
CA PRO A 207 -0.39 -13.22 -12.48
C PRO A 207 -0.13 -13.88 -11.12
N GLN A 208 0.16 -15.19 -11.14
CA GLN A 208 0.49 -16.00 -9.97
C GLN A 208 1.99 -16.02 -9.62
N THR A 209 2.81 -15.27 -10.36
CA THR A 209 4.27 -15.23 -10.16
C THR A 209 4.73 -13.81 -9.84
N ILE A 210 5.82 -13.70 -9.08
CA ILE A 210 6.38 -12.39 -8.74
C ILE A 210 6.90 -11.67 -9.99
N GLU A 211 7.48 -12.40 -10.94
CA GLU A 211 7.94 -11.86 -12.23
C GLU A 211 6.78 -11.30 -13.05
N GLY A 212 5.67 -12.03 -13.11
CA GLY A 212 4.46 -11.59 -13.79
C GLY A 212 3.90 -10.32 -13.16
N LEU A 213 3.79 -10.28 -11.83
CA LEU A 213 3.30 -9.10 -11.11
C LEU A 213 4.21 -7.88 -11.29
N LEU A 214 5.53 -8.04 -11.23
CA LEU A 214 6.49 -6.94 -11.44
C LEU A 214 6.54 -6.43 -12.88
N SER A 215 5.97 -7.17 -13.84
CA SER A 215 5.80 -6.70 -15.21
C SER A 215 4.65 -5.69 -15.36
N LEU A 216 3.75 -5.61 -14.37
CA LEU A 216 2.59 -4.73 -14.41
C LEU A 216 2.97 -3.28 -14.06
N PRO A 217 2.37 -2.28 -14.73
CA PRO A 217 2.71 -0.88 -14.49
C PRO A 217 2.32 -0.45 -13.07
N GLY A 218 3.28 0.15 -12.35
CA GLY A 218 3.07 0.62 -10.99
C GLY A 218 3.15 -0.47 -9.90
N VAL A 219 3.42 -1.72 -10.27
CA VAL A 219 3.59 -2.83 -9.32
C VAL A 219 5.07 -3.03 -9.00
N GLY A 220 5.44 -2.76 -7.75
CA GLY A 220 6.77 -3.05 -7.20
C GLY A 220 6.78 -4.26 -6.27
N PRO A 221 7.96 -4.67 -5.74
CA PRO A 221 8.11 -5.88 -4.93
C PRO A 221 7.12 -5.99 -3.76
N LYS A 222 6.91 -4.91 -3.00
CA LYS A 222 5.93 -4.86 -1.90
C LYS A 222 4.52 -5.24 -2.37
N ILE A 223 4.06 -4.66 -3.49
CA ILE A 223 2.74 -4.96 -4.03
C ILE A 223 2.70 -6.41 -4.51
N GLY A 224 3.71 -6.86 -5.26
CA GLY A 224 3.78 -8.23 -5.78
C GLY A 224 3.66 -9.29 -4.70
N PHE A 225 4.48 -9.22 -3.64
CA PHE A 225 4.42 -10.20 -2.54
C PHE A 225 3.07 -10.15 -1.80
N LEU A 226 2.52 -8.95 -1.55
CA LEU A 226 1.22 -8.83 -0.89
C LEU A 226 0.08 -9.35 -1.76
N VAL A 227 0.13 -9.19 -3.08
CA VAL A 227 -0.85 -9.80 -4.00
C VAL A 227 -0.78 -11.32 -3.90
N LEU A 228 0.41 -11.92 -3.98
CA LEU A 228 0.57 -13.37 -3.86
C LEU A 228 0.02 -13.90 -2.54
N GLN A 229 0.29 -13.21 -1.43
CA GLN A 229 -0.21 -13.59 -0.11
C GLN A 229 -1.74 -13.46 0.00
N ASN A 230 -2.33 -12.35 -0.44
CA ASN A 230 -3.74 -12.03 -0.16
C ASN A 230 -4.72 -12.48 -1.25
N ALA A 231 -4.27 -12.54 -2.50
CA ALA A 231 -5.10 -12.91 -3.65
C ALA A 231 -4.93 -14.39 -4.04
N TRP A 232 -3.76 -14.97 -3.77
CA TRP A 232 -3.40 -16.33 -4.16
C TRP A 232 -3.08 -17.26 -2.98
N ASN A 233 -3.09 -16.76 -1.74
CA ASN A 233 -2.67 -17.51 -0.55
C ASN A 233 -1.26 -18.14 -0.70
N ALA A 234 -0.38 -17.50 -1.47
CA ALA A 234 0.96 -17.97 -1.79
C ALA A 234 2.00 -17.17 -0.99
N ASN A 235 2.62 -17.83 0.00
CA ASN A 235 3.64 -17.23 0.85
C ASN A 235 5.06 -17.46 0.28
N VAL A 236 5.45 -16.62 -0.66
CA VAL A 236 6.73 -16.72 -1.39
C VAL A 236 7.78 -15.68 -0.99
N GLY A 237 7.41 -14.70 -0.15
CA GLY A 237 8.31 -13.67 0.34
C GLY A 237 7.57 -12.60 1.13
N ILE A 238 8.30 -11.63 1.71
CA ILE A 238 7.75 -10.60 2.59
C ILE A 238 7.49 -9.30 1.82
N GLY A 239 6.26 -8.80 1.87
CA GLY A 239 5.94 -7.44 1.42
C GLY A 239 6.47 -6.40 2.41
N VAL A 240 7.61 -5.76 2.14
CA VAL A 240 8.16 -4.73 3.03
C VAL A 240 7.65 -3.34 2.64
N ASP A 241 6.89 -2.73 3.53
CA ASP A 241 6.41 -1.35 3.41
C ASP A 241 7.19 -0.40 4.35
N VAL A 242 6.71 0.84 4.46
CA VAL A 242 7.34 1.86 5.31
C VAL A 242 7.27 1.51 6.81
N HIS A 243 6.22 0.80 7.25
CA HIS A 243 6.08 0.37 8.64
C HIS A 243 7.06 -0.75 8.95
N VAL A 244 7.06 -1.81 8.13
CA VAL A 244 7.99 -2.94 8.28
C VAL A 244 9.43 -2.44 8.24
N LEU A 245 9.81 -1.65 7.24
CA LEU A 245 11.18 -1.13 7.13
C LEU A 245 11.58 -0.29 8.34
N ARG A 246 10.71 0.64 8.79
CA ARG A 246 11.03 1.52 9.93
C ARG A 246 11.13 0.73 11.23
N ILE A 247 10.13 -0.07 11.54
CA ILE A 247 10.00 -0.71 12.85
C ILE A 247 11.10 -1.77 13.03
N THR A 248 11.35 -2.60 12.02
CA THR A 248 12.43 -3.61 12.10
C THR A 248 13.82 -2.97 12.24
N ARG A 249 14.05 -1.77 11.70
CA ARG A 249 15.25 -0.97 11.97
C ARG A 249 15.29 -0.45 13.40
N LEU A 250 14.18 0.08 13.92
CA LEU A 250 14.10 0.55 15.32
C LEU A 250 14.33 -0.59 16.32
N LEU A 251 13.90 -1.81 15.98
CA LEU A 251 14.12 -3.01 16.76
C LEU A 251 15.54 -3.59 16.60
N GLY A 252 16.38 -2.99 15.74
CA GLY A 252 17.74 -3.46 15.51
C GLY A 252 17.83 -4.79 14.74
N TRP A 253 16.76 -5.22 14.07
CA TRP A 253 16.74 -6.51 13.36
C TRP A 253 17.63 -6.51 12.10
N HIS A 254 17.89 -5.33 11.52
CA HIS A 254 18.82 -5.15 10.41
C HIS A 254 19.22 -3.69 10.24
N LYS A 255 20.24 -3.44 9.41
CA LYS A 255 20.72 -2.09 9.04
C LYS A 255 20.34 -1.66 7.61
N ALA A 256 19.42 -2.38 6.96
CA ALA A 256 19.01 -2.13 5.58
C ALA A 256 18.49 -0.70 5.35
N LYS A 257 18.88 -0.10 4.20
CA LYS A 257 18.43 1.23 3.79
C LYS A 257 17.21 1.20 2.87
N THR A 258 17.03 0.11 2.13
CA THR A 258 15.94 -0.06 1.17
C THR A 258 14.95 -1.14 1.63
N PRO A 259 13.67 -1.08 1.21
CA PRO A 259 12.70 -2.14 1.51
C PRO A 259 13.14 -3.52 1.02
N GLU A 260 13.81 -3.58 -0.12
CA GLU A 260 14.24 -4.85 -0.72
C GLU A 260 15.40 -5.48 0.05
N ASP A 261 16.35 -4.67 0.54
CA ASP A 261 17.42 -5.16 1.41
C ASP A 261 16.87 -5.61 2.76
N ALA A 262 15.85 -4.92 3.28
CA ALA A 262 15.15 -5.31 4.50
C ALA A 262 14.43 -6.65 4.32
N ARG A 263 13.73 -6.84 3.20
CA ARG A 263 13.06 -8.11 2.85
C ARG A 263 14.02 -9.27 2.88
N ILE A 264 15.12 -9.16 2.13
CA ILE A 264 16.17 -10.19 2.05
C ILE A 264 16.73 -10.51 3.44
N SER A 265 16.99 -9.47 4.25
CA SER A 265 17.51 -9.65 5.60
C SER A 265 16.53 -10.40 6.49
N LEU A 266 15.25 -10.01 6.50
CA LEU A 266 14.21 -10.65 7.29
C LEU A 266 14.00 -12.11 6.84
N GLU A 267 13.86 -12.35 5.54
CA GLU A 267 13.66 -13.70 4.99
C GLU A 267 14.82 -14.66 5.28
N SER A 268 16.02 -14.12 5.53
CA SER A 268 17.19 -14.96 5.80
C SER A 268 17.12 -15.69 7.16
N TRP A 269 16.37 -15.18 8.14
CA TRP A 269 16.32 -15.77 9.49
C TRP A 269 14.91 -15.90 10.06
N LEU A 270 13.94 -15.11 9.58
CA LEU A 270 12.56 -15.17 10.05
C LEU A 270 11.89 -16.45 9.53
N PRO A 271 11.27 -17.27 10.40
CA PRO A 271 10.57 -18.48 9.95
C PRO A 271 9.50 -18.20 8.90
N LYS A 272 9.40 -19.07 7.90
CA LYS A 272 8.57 -18.85 6.70
C LYS A 272 7.10 -18.67 7.04
N GLU A 273 6.60 -19.37 8.04
CA GLU A 273 5.23 -19.28 8.55
C GLU A 273 4.85 -17.87 9.03
N LEU A 274 5.83 -17.03 9.40
CA LEU A 274 5.60 -15.66 9.85
C LEU A 274 5.65 -14.62 8.72
N HIS A 275 6.05 -15.00 7.50
CA HIS A 275 6.28 -14.05 6.39
C HIS A 275 4.99 -13.36 5.92
N ALA A 276 3.84 -14.04 5.99
CA ALA A 276 2.55 -13.44 5.68
C ALA A 276 1.99 -12.60 6.84
N GLU A 277 2.33 -12.95 8.09
CA GLU A 277 1.80 -12.28 9.29
C GLU A 277 2.57 -10.98 9.61
N ILE A 278 3.88 -10.94 9.34
CA ILE A 278 4.73 -9.84 9.79
C ILE A 278 4.32 -8.47 9.23
N ASN A 279 3.86 -8.39 7.97
CA ASN A 279 3.45 -7.11 7.39
C ASN A 279 2.23 -6.52 8.11
N PRO A 280 1.04 -7.16 8.10
CA PRO A 280 -0.13 -6.60 8.76
C PRO A 280 0.10 -6.39 10.27
N LEU A 281 0.87 -7.27 10.92
CA LEU A 281 1.24 -7.11 12.33
C LEU A 281 1.98 -5.79 12.58
N LEU A 282 3.06 -5.52 11.83
CA LEU A 282 3.88 -4.33 12.01
C LEU A 282 3.22 -3.06 11.45
N VAL A 283 2.39 -3.16 10.42
CA VAL A 283 1.56 -2.04 9.94
C VAL A 283 0.61 -1.61 11.04
N GLY A 284 -0.16 -2.53 11.61
CA GLY A 284 -1.10 -2.22 12.69
C GLY A 284 -0.39 -1.70 13.94
N PHE A 285 0.76 -2.27 14.29
CA PHE A 285 1.60 -1.77 15.39
C PHE A 285 2.09 -0.36 15.14
N GLY A 286 2.51 -0.08 13.91
CA GLY A 286 2.93 1.25 13.47
C GLY A 286 1.79 2.26 13.30
N GLN A 287 0.54 1.82 13.20
CA GLN A 287 -0.64 2.70 13.16
C GLN A 287 -1.14 3.08 14.57
N THR A 288 -0.84 2.24 15.58
CA THR A 288 -1.44 2.34 16.92
C THR A 288 -0.43 2.73 17.99
N ILE A 289 0.61 1.91 18.21
CA ILE A 289 1.56 2.04 19.32
C ILE A 289 2.85 2.73 18.90
N CYS A 290 3.38 2.39 17.72
CA CYS A 290 4.67 2.89 17.23
C CYS A 290 4.52 3.76 15.96
N PRO A 291 3.71 4.85 15.97
CA PRO A 291 3.61 5.77 14.84
C PRO A 291 4.95 6.44 14.50
N SER A 292 5.14 6.84 13.23
CA SER A 292 6.34 7.57 12.78
C SER A 292 6.57 8.84 13.56
N ASN A 293 5.46 9.55 13.81
CA ASN A 293 5.46 10.77 14.59
C ASN A 293 5.07 10.43 16.03
N LYS A 294 5.97 10.70 16.97
CA LYS A 294 5.80 10.47 18.41
C LYS A 294 5.38 9.02 18.77
N PRO A 295 6.28 8.02 18.62
CA PRO A 295 6.03 6.67 19.11
C PRO A 295 5.62 6.65 20.58
N ARG A 296 4.63 5.83 20.95
CA ARG A 296 4.10 5.76 22.32
C ARG A 296 4.93 4.80 23.19
N CYS A 297 6.22 5.07 23.33
CA CYS A 297 7.14 4.16 24.02
C CYS A 297 6.75 3.89 25.48
N GLY A 298 6.06 4.82 26.16
CA GLY A 298 5.54 4.62 27.52
C GLY A 298 4.36 3.65 27.63
N GLU A 299 3.61 3.45 26.54
CA GLU A 299 2.50 2.48 26.44
C GLU A 299 2.97 1.17 25.79
N CYS A 300 4.19 1.13 25.25
CA CYS A 300 4.73 -0.01 24.53
C CYS A 300 5.37 -1.00 25.51
N ALA A 301 4.90 -2.24 25.54
CA ALA A 301 5.48 -3.29 26.40
C ALA A 301 6.96 -3.58 26.08
N LEU A 302 7.42 -3.27 24.86
CA LEU A 302 8.83 -3.37 24.50
C LEU A 302 9.72 -2.29 25.14
N GLY A 303 9.12 -1.18 25.59
CA GLY A 303 9.85 -0.05 26.19
C GLY A 303 10.56 -0.40 27.50
N SER A 304 10.23 -1.54 28.10
CA SER A 304 10.82 -2.08 29.33
C SER A 304 12.24 -2.66 29.18
N GLY A 305 12.85 -2.56 27.98
CA GLY A 305 14.23 -2.99 27.71
C GLY A 305 14.39 -3.86 26.46
N LEU A 306 13.29 -4.27 25.82
CA LEU A 306 13.32 -5.09 24.60
C LEU A 306 13.48 -4.28 23.30
N CYS A 307 13.10 -3.00 23.31
CA CYS A 307 13.27 -2.11 22.16
C CYS A 307 14.51 -1.22 22.34
N PRO A 308 15.58 -1.39 21.54
CA PRO A 308 16.79 -0.58 21.66
C PRO A 308 16.58 0.89 21.26
N SER A 309 15.50 1.20 20.54
CA SER A 309 15.14 2.57 20.14
C SER A 309 14.05 3.20 21.04
N SER A 310 13.73 2.60 22.19
CA SER A 310 12.75 3.15 23.13
C SER A 310 13.21 4.53 23.64
N THR A 311 12.29 5.48 23.70
CA THR A 311 12.56 6.80 24.32
C THR A 311 12.35 6.80 25.84
N VAL A 312 11.79 5.72 26.39
CA VAL A 312 11.66 5.54 27.84
C VAL A 312 12.92 4.86 28.35
N LYS A 313 13.57 5.46 29.36
CA LYS A 313 14.74 4.85 30.01
C LYS A 313 14.30 3.55 30.68
N SER A 314 14.84 2.42 30.23
CA SER A 314 14.73 1.16 30.99
C SER A 314 15.33 1.39 32.37
N ARG A 315 14.69 0.90 33.44
CA ARG A 315 15.29 0.89 34.79
C ARG A 315 16.37 -0.19 34.94
N GLN A 316 16.85 -0.76 33.83
CA GLN A 316 17.84 -1.84 33.79
C GLN A 316 18.91 -1.51 32.74
N PRO A 317 20.20 -1.70 33.04
CA PRO A 317 21.29 -1.36 32.15
C PRO A 317 21.23 -2.23 30.88
N ILE A 318 21.43 -1.58 29.73
CA ILE A 318 21.67 -2.25 28.45
C ILE A 318 23.07 -2.88 28.55
N PRO A 319 23.24 -4.19 28.33
CA PRO A 319 24.57 -4.79 28.34
C PRO A 319 25.41 -4.24 27.19
N ASP A 320 26.60 -3.73 27.50
CA ASP A 320 27.61 -3.38 26.50
C ASP A 320 28.13 -4.67 25.87
N TRP A 321 27.78 -4.90 24.61
CA TRP A 321 28.48 -5.83 23.73
C TRP A 321 28.63 -5.21 22.34
#